data_AF-A0A9D6LPD0-F1
#
_entry.id   AF-A0A9D6LPD0-F1
#
_cell.length_a   1.000
_cell.length_b   1.000
_cell.length_c   1.000
_cell.angle_alpha   90.00
_cell.angle_beta   90.00
_cell.angle_gamma   90.00
#
_symmetry.space_group_name_H-M   'P 1'
#
loop_
_entity.id
_entity.type
_entity.pdbx_description
1 polymer ?
#
loop_
_entity_poly.entity_id
_entity_poly.type
_entity_poly.pdbx_seq_one_letter_code
_entity_poly.pdbx_strand_id
1 'polypeptide(L)'
;MKSVETIDFGIVVKEQRKQMSLSLSHLSSKLQVTKGYLSRLESGKAAPSATMVKKLAGLLKLDSTKLGILAGYLPSDVEKILYANPVEAPTVLREAFGEYGNYRERTTNKNEQERVGSTKYKALYELVHRDCFQWLEERKSNSIQAIVTDPPYGLKEYTATEKAKLRNSNGGVWRIPPKLDGYERQPLPRFTVLNQEDKSKLKRFFFDWAQKVFRVLVPGGHIFIATNPLLSHLVYDVIERSGFEKRGEIIRLVQTLRGGDRPKNAHHEFSDVSVMPRSCWEPWGLFRKPCEGRVQDNLRKWKTGGLRRISKDQPFCDVIKSSPTRTSEREIAAHPSLKPQAFMRQIVRASLPLGEGTILDPFMGAGSTIAAACAVGYKSIGIESDPEFYRIAIKAIPRLTTFSDNGKNVSSGFSEIESQEELFVLR
;
A
#
# COMPACT_ATOMS: atom_id res chain seq x y z
N MET A 1 -31.04 16.14 22.04
CA MET A 1 -29.63 16.19 22.53
C MET A 1 -29.00 17.47 22.02
N LYS A 2 -28.48 18.31 22.92
CA LYS A 2 -27.76 19.55 22.55
C LYS A 2 -26.54 19.16 21.71
N SER A 3 -26.36 19.80 20.55
CA SER A 3 -25.13 19.69 19.77
C SER A 3 -23.96 20.11 20.66
N VAL A 4 -23.05 19.18 20.95
CA VAL A 4 -21.79 19.54 21.61
C VAL A 4 -21.01 20.39 20.62
N GLU A 5 -20.84 21.68 20.92
CA GLU A 5 -19.91 22.52 20.17
C GLU A 5 -18.52 21.90 20.27
N THR A 6 -18.02 21.37 19.15
CA THR A 6 -16.65 20.86 19.06
C THR A 6 -15.68 22.02 19.20
N ILE A 7 -15.16 22.21 20.41
CA ILE A 7 -14.13 23.21 20.72
C ILE A 7 -12.84 22.77 20.01
N ASP A 8 -12.30 23.63 19.13
CA ASP A 8 -11.09 23.35 18.33
C ASP A 8 -9.85 23.98 18.98
N PHE A 9 -8.73 23.26 19.00
CA PHE A 9 -7.46 23.72 19.56
C PHE A 9 -7.02 25.10 19.03
N GLY A 10 -7.11 25.32 17.71
CA GLY A 10 -6.69 26.58 17.10
C GLY A 10 -7.56 27.76 17.50
N ILE A 11 -8.86 27.51 17.70
CA ILE A 11 -9.82 28.52 18.17
C ILE A 11 -9.49 28.92 19.61
N VAL A 12 -9.28 27.94 20.51
CA VAL A 12 -8.93 28.20 21.91
C VAL A 12 -7.64 29.01 22.04
N VAL A 13 -6.61 28.64 21.28
CA VAL A 13 -5.33 29.36 21.26
C VAL A 13 -5.51 30.80 20.77
N LYS A 14 -6.30 31.00 19.71
CA LYS A 14 -6.55 32.32 19.11
C LYS A 14 -7.34 33.23 20.04
N GLU A 15 -8.38 32.71 20.69
CA GLU A 15 -9.21 33.45 21.63
C GLU A 15 -8.41 33.85 22.86
N GLN A 16 -7.68 32.91 23.45
CA GLN A 16 -6.85 33.19 24.62
C GLN A 16 -5.75 34.21 24.30
N ARG A 17 -5.10 34.11 23.14
CA ARG A 17 -4.11 35.10 22.70
C ARG A 17 -4.73 36.50 22.60
N LYS A 18 -5.94 36.61 22.04
CA LYS A 18 -6.67 37.89 21.92
C LYS A 18 -7.07 38.45 23.28
N GLN A 19 -7.56 37.61 24.19
CA GLN A 19 -7.89 38.02 25.57
C GLN A 19 -6.67 38.58 26.31
N MET A 20 -5.50 37.99 26.08
CA MET A 20 -4.23 38.48 26.62
C MET A 20 -3.64 39.67 25.84
N SER A 21 -4.37 40.23 24.86
CA SER A 21 -3.94 41.35 24.01
C SER A 21 -2.60 41.12 23.29
N LEU A 22 -2.26 39.86 23.01
CA LEU A 22 -1.01 39.49 22.35
C LEU A 22 -1.17 39.52 20.83
N SER A 23 -0.29 40.25 20.14
CA SER A 23 -0.24 40.20 18.69
C SER A 23 0.32 38.84 18.21
N LEU A 24 -0.07 38.43 16.99
CA LEU A 24 0.48 37.22 16.35
C LEU A 24 2.02 37.26 16.29
N SER A 25 2.58 38.42 15.97
CA SER A 25 4.04 38.62 15.93
C SER A 25 4.67 38.43 17.32
N HIS A 26 4.07 39.01 18.36
CA HIS A 26 4.58 38.94 19.73
C HIS A 26 4.58 37.50 20.27
N LEU A 27 3.48 36.76 20.09
CA LEU A 27 3.42 35.36 20.55
C LEU A 27 4.36 34.46 19.73
N SER A 28 4.47 34.68 18.41
CA SER A 28 5.39 33.91 17.56
C SER A 28 6.86 34.09 17.97
N SER A 29 7.25 35.31 18.36
CA SER A 29 8.59 35.61 18.87
C SER A 29 8.87 34.90 20.19
N LYS A 30 7.93 34.90 21.15
CA LYS A 30 8.08 34.18 22.43
C LYS A 30 8.16 32.66 22.25
N LEU A 31 7.49 32.13 21.23
CA LEU A 31 7.52 30.71 20.88
C LEU A 31 8.73 30.31 20.03
N GLN A 32 9.51 31.28 19.53
CA GLN A 32 10.60 31.06 18.58
C GLN A 32 10.13 30.36 17.30
N VAL A 33 8.97 30.76 16.78
CA VAL A 33 8.38 30.24 15.53
C VAL A 33 8.03 31.36 14.58
N THR A 34 7.82 31.03 13.30
CA THR A 34 7.38 32.03 12.33
C THR A 34 5.93 32.45 12.59
N LYS A 35 5.60 33.72 12.33
CA LYS A 35 4.23 34.25 12.38
C LYS A 35 3.27 33.44 11.50
N GLY A 36 3.75 32.98 10.34
CA GLY A 36 2.99 32.14 9.42
C GLY A 36 2.63 30.77 10.00
N TYR A 37 3.55 30.14 10.74
CA TYR A 37 3.28 28.89 11.44
C TYR A 37 2.20 29.05 12.52
N LEU A 38 2.32 30.08 13.37
CA LEU A 38 1.35 30.34 14.43
C LEU A 38 -0.05 30.69 13.86
N SER A 39 -0.10 31.47 12.77
CA SER A 39 -1.36 31.77 12.07
C SER A 39 -2.02 30.51 11.49
N ARG A 40 -1.22 29.60 10.94
CA ARG A 40 -1.74 28.33 10.41
C ARG A 40 -2.27 27.44 11.54
N LEU A 41 -1.58 27.42 12.67
CA LEU A 41 -1.98 26.68 13.87
C LEU A 41 -3.32 27.20 14.44
N GLU A 42 -3.50 28.51 14.56
CA GLU A 42 -4.78 29.12 14.98
C GLU A 42 -5.93 28.91 13.99
N SER A 43 -5.62 28.71 12.70
CA SER A 43 -6.63 28.40 11.66
C SER A 43 -6.93 26.90 11.53
N GLY A 44 -6.25 26.04 12.30
CA GLY A 44 -6.36 24.58 12.18
C GLY A 44 -5.75 24.02 10.88
N LYS A 45 -4.82 24.75 10.23
CA LYS A 45 -4.09 24.33 9.02
C LYS A 45 -2.69 23.75 9.33
N ALA A 46 -2.36 23.61 10.61
CA ALA A 46 -1.13 23.00 11.10
C ALA A 46 -1.39 22.38 12.49
N ALA A 47 -0.79 21.22 12.76
CA ALA A 47 -0.86 20.55 14.06
C ALA A 47 0.40 20.87 14.90
N PRO A 48 0.26 21.17 16.19
CA PRO A 48 1.39 21.41 17.08
C PRO A 48 2.06 20.09 17.50
N SER A 49 3.33 20.13 17.89
CA SER A 49 3.95 19.03 18.64
C SER A 49 3.56 19.08 20.13
N ALA A 50 3.68 17.96 20.86
CA ALA A 50 3.40 17.92 22.30
C ALA A 50 4.23 18.97 23.09
N THR A 51 5.49 19.18 22.70
CA THR A 51 6.34 20.23 23.26
C THR A 51 5.80 21.63 22.98
N MET A 52 5.29 21.86 21.75
CA MET A 52 4.67 23.14 21.39
C MET A 52 3.37 23.38 22.17
N VAL A 53 2.56 22.36 22.39
CA VAL A 53 1.34 22.45 23.21
C VAL A 53 1.69 22.86 24.64
N LYS A 54 2.71 22.25 25.26
CA LYS A 54 3.18 22.64 26.61
C LYS A 54 3.67 24.09 26.66
N LYS A 55 4.43 24.53 25.65
CA LYS A 55 4.90 25.93 25.54
C LYS A 55 3.74 26.91 25.40
N LEU A 56 2.75 26.59 24.55
CA LEU A 56 1.55 27.38 24.37
C LEU A 56 0.70 27.45 25.65
N ALA A 57 0.51 26.31 26.31
CA ALA A 57 -0.21 26.22 27.58
C ALA A 57 0.43 27.12 28.65
N GLY A 58 1.76 27.08 28.79
CA GLY A 58 2.48 27.93 29.73
C GLY A 58 2.39 29.43 29.39
N LEU A 59 2.60 29.80 28.13
CA LEU A 59 2.59 31.21 27.71
C LEU A 59 1.19 31.84 27.70
N LEU A 60 0.16 31.04 27.42
CA LEU A 60 -1.24 31.48 27.38
C LEU A 60 -2.01 31.20 28.68
N LYS A 61 -1.33 30.63 29.70
CA LYS A 61 -1.91 30.23 30.99
C LYS A 61 -3.13 29.32 30.83
N LEU A 62 -3.05 28.35 29.92
CA LEU A 62 -4.08 27.35 29.67
C LEU A 62 -3.72 26.04 30.36
N ASP A 63 -4.74 25.25 30.69
CA ASP A 63 -4.54 23.89 31.21
C ASP A 63 -3.87 23.01 30.14
N SER A 64 -2.67 22.49 30.46
CA SER A 64 -1.86 21.73 29.51
C SER A 64 -2.48 20.39 29.12
N THR A 65 -3.29 19.79 30.00
CA THR A 65 -3.92 18.48 29.77
C THR A 65 -5.09 18.65 28.82
N LYS A 66 -5.97 19.61 29.09
CA LYS A 66 -7.12 19.98 28.25
C LYS A 66 -6.64 20.46 26.87
N LEU A 67 -5.62 21.30 26.82
CA LEU A 67 -5.06 21.76 25.56
C LEU A 67 -4.38 20.64 24.78
N GLY A 68 -3.74 19.68 25.48
CA GLY A 68 -3.20 18.44 24.93
C GLY A 68 -4.27 17.58 24.25
N ILE A 69 -5.39 17.34 24.94
CA ILE A 69 -6.52 16.57 24.42
C ILE A 69 -7.08 17.22 23.16
N LEU A 70 -7.26 18.55 23.16
CA LEU A 70 -7.72 19.30 21.99
C LEU A 70 -6.73 19.22 20.80
N ALA A 71 -5.44 19.06 21.07
CA ALA A 71 -4.41 18.86 20.06
C ALA A 71 -4.23 17.39 19.62
N GLY A 72 -5.04 16.47 20.17
CA GLY A 72 -5.01 15.04 19.83
C GLY A 72 -4.05 14.19 20.66
N TYR A 73 -3.59 14.69 21.82
CA TYR A 73 -2.74 13.95 22.75
C TYR A 73 -3.53 13.45 23.95
N LEU A 74 -3.39 12.16 24.26
CA LEU A 74 -3.97 11.57 25.47
C LEU A 74 -3.05 11.81 26.68
N PRO A 75 -3.61 12.01 27.88
CA PRO A 75 -2.84 11.95 29.12
C PRO A 75 -2.17 10.58 29.29
N SER A 76 -0.94 10.54 29.80
CA SER A 76 -0.11 9.32 29.83
C SER A 76 -0.66 8.21 30.74
N ASP A 77 -1.40 8.58 31.78
CA ASP A 77 -2.13 7.68 32.66
C ASP A 77 -3.32 7.03 31.93
N VAL A 78 -4.09 7.83 31.19
CA VAL A 78 -5.18 7.34 30.33
C VAL A 78 -4.63 6.42 29.24
N GLU A 79 -3.55 6.82 28.58
CA GLU A 79 -2.87 6.00 27.57
C GLU A 79 -2.45 4.63 28.13
N LYS A 80 -1.85 4.59 29.33
CA LYS A 80 -1.50 3.34 30.01
C LYS A 80 -2.71 2.47 30.34
N ILE A 81 -3.81 3.06 30.77
CA ILE A 81 -5.06 2.33 31.07
C ILE A 81 -5.62 1.70 29.79
N LEU A 82 -5.59 2.42 28.66
CA LEU A 82 -6.05 1.90 27.36
C LEU A 82 -5.15 0.76 26.86
N TYR A 83 -3.83 0.89 27.04
CA TYR A 83 -2.89 -0.18 26.67
C TYR A 83 -3.00 -1.42 27.56
N ALA A 84 -3.31 -1.25 28.85
CA ALA A 84 -3.49 -2.35 29.78
C ALA A 84 -4.82 -3.11 29.56
N ASN A 85 -5.83 -2.47 28.97
CA ASN A 85 -7.18 -3.03 28.79
C ASN A 85 -7.69 -2.84 27.34
N PRO A 86 -7.03 -3.42 26.32
CA PRO A 86 -7.28 -3.11 24.92
C PRO A 86 -8.62 -3.65 24.38
N VAL A 87 -9.26 -4.59 25.08
CA VAL A 87 -10.55 -5.19 24.69
C VAL A 87 -11.71 -4.55 25.46
N GLU A 88 -11.56 -4.36 26.77
CA GLU A 88 -12.60 -3.79 27.62
C GLU A 88 -12.72 -2.28 27.39
N ALA A 89 -11.61 -1.54 27.28
CA ALA A 89 -11.65 -0.08 27.24
C ALA A 89 -12.45 0.49 26.04
N PRO A 90 -12.35 -0.03 24.80
CA PRO A 90 -13.19 0.44 23.70
C PRO A 90 -14.68 0.15 23.89
N THR A 91 -15.01 -0.93 24.60
CA THR A 91 -16.40 -1.30 24.92
C THR A 91 -16.96 -0.37 25.98
N VAL A 92 -16.23 -0.17 27.08
CA VAL A 92 -16.58 0.79 28.14
C VAL A 92 -16.71 2.21 27.58
N LEU A 93 -15.81 2.64 26.69
CA LEU A 93 -15.90 3.95 26.06
C LEU A 93 -17.13 4.10 25.15
N ARG A 94 -17.51 3.05 24.41
CA ARG A 94 -18.74 3.04 23.59
C ARG A 94 -20.01 3.00 24.43
N GLU A 95 -20.00 2.30 25.55
CA GLU A 95 -21.13 2.29 26.49
C GLU A 95 -21.28 3.64 27.21
N ALA A 96 -20.17 4.25 27.62
CA ALA A 96 -20.16 5.51 28.35
C ALA A 96 -20.46 6.73 27.47
N PHE A 97 -20.00 6.74 26.21
CA PHE A 97 -20.08 7.91 25.33
C PHE A 97 -20.87 7.68 24.03
N GLY A 98 -21.39 6.47 23.79
CA GLY A 98 -22.08 6.08 22.57
C GLY A 98 -21.14 5.80 21.38
N GLU A 99 -21.72 5.40 20.24
CA GLU A 99 -21.00 5.44 18.97
C GLU A 99 -20.84 6.90 18.52
N TYR A 100 -19.59 7.39 18.42
CA TYR A 100 -19.31 8.74 17.93
C TYR A 100 -19.63 8.84 16.42
N GLY A 101 -20.85 9.29 16.12
CA GLY A 101 -21.27 9.72 14.79
C GLY A 101 -20.71 11.09 14.43
N ASN A 102 -20.17 11.22 13.23
CA ASN A 102 -19.75 12.46 12.56
C ASN A 102 -18.54 13.19 13.15
N TYR A 103 -17.34 12.69 12.85
CA TYR A 103 -16.19 13.58 12.65
C TYR A 103 -16.51 14.48 11.45
N ARG A 104 -16.84 15.75 11.71
CA ARG A 104 -17.05 16.77 10.67
C ARG A 104 -15.74 16.93 9.90
N GLU A 105 -15.64 16.27 8.75
CA GLU A 105 -14.79 16.75 7.66
C GLU A 105 -15.16 18.21 7.43
N ARG A 106 -14.19 19.11 7.56
CA ARG A 106 -14.32 20.48 7.06
C ARG A 106 -14.65 20.37 5.58
N THR A 107 -15.92 20.61 5.28
CA THR A 107 -16.51 20.70 3.96
C THR A 107 -15.82 21.83 3.20
N THR A 108 -14.77 21.49 2.45
CA THR A 108 -14.60 22.03 1.11
C THR A 108 -15.47 21.17 0.18
N ASN A 109 -16.18 21.78 -0.76
CA ASN A 109 -17.20 21.23 -1.67
C ASN A 109 -16.78 20.04 -2.58
N LYS A 110 -15.92 19.11 -2.12
CA LYS A 110 -15.49 17.90 -2.82
C LYS A 110 -16.36 16.66 -2.51
N ASN A 111 -17.08 16.65 -1.39
CA ASN A 111 -17.66 15.41 -0.84
C ASN A 111 -18.92 14.87 -1.54
N GLU A 112 -19.63 15.67 -2.35
CA GLU A 112 -20.75 15.14 -3.14
C GLU A 112 -20.28 14.28 -4.32
N GLN A 113 -19.09 14.55 -4.89
CA GLN A 113 -18.51 13.69 -5.94
C GLN A 113 -17.90 12.40 -5.37
N GLU A 114 -17.35 12.40 -4.15
CA GLU A 114 -16.76 11.20 -3.53
C GLU A 114 -17.80 10.19 -3.01
N ARG A 115 -18.95 10.66 -2.49
CA ARG A 115 -20.03 9.76 -2.05
C ARG A 115 -20.72 9.04 -3.22
N VAL A 116 -20.86 9.69 -4.37
CA VAL A 116 -21.44 9.07 -5.58
C VAL A 116 -20.45 8.11 -6.26
N GLY A 117 -19.14 8.38 -6.18
CA GLY A 117 -18.10 7.47 -6.68
C GLY A 117 -17.92 6.19 -5.86
N SER A 118 -18.01 6.29 -4.53
CA SER A 118 -17.83 5.16 -3.58
C SER A 118 -18.79 3.99 -3.82
N THR A 119 -20.06 4.25 -4.15
CA THR A 119 -21.08 3.20 -4.32
C THR A 119 -20.93 2.46 -5.66
N LYS A 120 -20.45 3.14 -6.71
CA LYS A 120 -20.26 2.56 -8.06
C LYS A 120 -19.23 1.43 -8.06
N TYR A 121 -18.20 1.55 -7.22
CA TYR A 121 -17.03 0.69 -7.23
C TYR A 121 -17.09 -0.48 -6.25
N LYS A 122 -17.93 -0.39 -5.21
CA LYS A 122 -18.10 -1.46 -4.21
C LYS A 122 -18.54 -2.80 -4.81
N ALA A 123 -19.29 -2.79 -5.92
CA ALA A 123 -19.74 -4.02 -6.58
C ALA A 123 -18.65 -4.74 -7.38
N LEU A 124 -17.48 -4.12 -7.57
CA LEU A 124 -16.39 -4.65 -8.39
C LEU A 124 -15.35 -5.45 -7.58
N TYR A 125 -15.39 -5.42 -6.25
CA TYR A 125 -14.40 -6.15 -5.47
C TYR A 125 -14.93 -6.75 -4.18
N GLU A 126 -14.34 -7.88 -3.81
CA GLU A 126 -14.50 -8.55 -2.52
C GLU A 126 -13.18 -8.45 -1.76
N LEU A 127 -13.22 -8.03 -0.49
CA LEU A 127 -12.06 -8.03 0.40
C LEU A 127 -12.26 -9.10 1.46
N VAL A 128 -11.23 -9.91 1.66
CA VAL A 128 -11.26 -11.05 2.58
C VAL A 128 -10.12 -10.91 3.60
N HIS A 129 -10.47 -10.85 4.88
CA HIS A 129 -9.50 -10.86 5.97
C HIS A 129 -9.28 -12.29 6.48
N ARG A 130 -8.42 -13.05 5.81
CA ARG A 130 -8.12 -14.45 6.11
C ARG A 130 -6.70 -14.82 5.69
N ASP A 131 -6.22 -15.97 6.16
CA ASP A 131 -5.08 -16.63 5.53
C ASP A 131 -5.43 -17.08 4.11
N CYS A 132 -4.53 -16.79 3.16
CA CYS A 132 -4.78 -17.07 1.75
C CYS A 132 -4.76 -18.57 1.42
N PHE A 133 -4.00 -19.41 2.14
CA PHE A 133 -3.96 -20.84 1.88
C PHE A 133 -5.29 -21.49 2.27
N GLN A 134 -5.84 -21.11 3.43
CA GLN A 134 -7.17 -21.56 3.87
C GLN A 134 -8.27 -21.14 2.88
N TRP A 135 -8.28 -19.87 2.46
CA TRP A 135 -9.26 -19.40 1.50
C TRP A 135 -9.13 -20.13 0.15
N LEU A 136 -7.89 -20.36 -0.31
CA LEU A 136 -7.62 -21.09 -1.54
C LEU A 136 -8.00 -22.57 -1.45
N GLU A 137 -7.99 -23.20 -0.27
CA GLU A 137 -8.45 -24.59 -0.07
C GLU A 137 -9.97 -24.72 -0.22
N GLU A 138 -10.71 -23.78 0.35
CA GLU A 138 -12.18 -23.78 0.33
C GLU A 138 -12.76 -23.34 -1.03
N ARG A 139 -11.96 -22.65 -1.85
CA ARG A 139 -12.44 -22.07 -3.11
C ARG A 139 -12.84 -23.16 -4.11
N LYS A 140 -13.80 -22.88 -4.99
CA LYS A 140 -14.12 -23.79 -6.10
C LYS A 140 -12.96 -23.88 -7.11
N SER A 141 -12.68 -25.07 -7.62
CA SER A 141 -11.72 -25.27 -8.71
C SER A 141 -12.15 -24.49 -9.97
N ASN A 142 -11.18 -24.02 -10.76
CA ASN A 142 -11.43 -23.28 -12.01
C ASN A 142 -12.45 -22.12 -11.84
N SER A 143 -12.26 -21.27 -10.83
CA SER A 143 -13.16 -20.15 -10.51
C SER A 143 -12.52 -18.77 -10.64
N ILE A 144 -11.21 -18.69 -10.91
CA ILE A 144 -10.44 -17.44 -11.02
C ILE A 144 -9.82 -17.35 -12.41
N GLN A 145 -9.95 -16.21 -13.09
CA GLN A 145 -9.46 -16.01 -14.46
C GLN A 145 -8.00 -15.53 -14.52
N ALA A 146 -7.58 -14.73 -13.54
CA ALA A 146 -6.20 -14.25 -13.46
C ALA A 146 -5.78 -13.99 -12.03
N ILE A 147 -4.47 -14.04 -11.79
CA ILE A 147 -3.84 -13.64 -10.54
C ILE A 147 -2.84 -12.54 -10.83
N VAL A 148 -2.92 -11.45 -10.07
CA VAL A 148 -1.95 -10.35 -10.10
C VAL A 148 -1.59 -10.06 -8.66
N THR A 149 -0.33 -10.23 -8.28
CA THR A 149 0.04 -10.22 -6.85
C THR A 149 1.49 -9.85 -6.58
N ASP A 150 1.74 -9.30 -5.39
CA ASP A 150 3.07 -8.98 -4.83
C ASP A 150 3.24 -9.71 -3.49
N PRO A 151 3.78 -10.93 -3.50
CA PRO A 151 3.85 -11.79 -2.32
C PRO A 151 5.01 -11.43 -1.38
N PRO A 152 4.99 -11.94 -0.14
CA PRO A 152 6.10 -11.79 0.78
C PRO A 152 7.32 -12.65 0.40
N TYR A 153 8.50 -12.05 0.32
CA TYR A 153 9.77 -12.77 0.04
C TYR A 153 10.63 -13.04 1.28
N GLY A 154 10.46 -12.25 2.34
CA GLY A 154 11.10 -12.50 3.63
C GLY A 154 10.15 -13.19 4.59
N LEU A 155 9.94 -14.51 4.48
CA LEU A 155 8.96 -15.23 5.33
C LEU A 155 9.13 -15.00 6.85
N LYS A 156 10.36 -14.73 7.30
CA LYS A 156 10.66 -14.36 8.69
C LYS A 156 10.16 -12.96 9.09
N GLU A 157 10.09 -12.02 8.15
CA GLU A 157 9.66 -10.63 8.34
C GLU A 157 8.15 -10.52 8.61
N TYR A 158 7.38 -11.51 8.13
CA TYR A 158 5.93 -11.59 8.31
C TYR A 158 5.53 -12.42 9.54
N THR A 159 6.50 -12.89 10.33
CA THR A 159 6.22 -13.47 11.66
C THR A 159 5.64 -12.39 12.57
N ALA A 160 4.76 -12.78 13.49
CA ALA A 160 4.12 -11.86 14.43
C ALA A 160 5.16 -11.02 15.21
N THR A 161 6.31 -11.62 15.54
CA THR A 161 7.41 -10.98 16.27
C THR A 161 8.10 -9.87 15.47
N GLU A 162 8.42 -10.09 14.19
CA GLU A 162 9.09 -9.06 13.38
C GLU A 162 8.10 -7.99 12.89
N LYS A 163 6.83 -8.35 12.64
CA LYS A 163 5.74 -7.37 12.41
C LYS A 163 5.56 -6.43 13.62
N ALA A 164 5.61 -6.95 14.85
CA ALA A 164 5.55 -6.14 16.06
C ALA A 164 6.74 -5.18 16.20
N LYS A 165 7.96 -5.62 15.83
CA LYS A 165 9.16 -4.75 15.81
C LYS A 165 9.07 -3.64 14.77
N LEU A 166 8.51 -3.94 13.59
CA LEU A 166 8.29 -2.98 12.51
C LEU A 166 7.28 -1.90 12.93
N ARG A 167 6.22 -2.29 13.65
CA ARG A 167 5.22 -1.36 14.22
C ARG A 167 5.81 -0.46 15.31
N ASN A 168 6.74 -0.98 16.12
CA ASN A 168 7.40 -0.23 17.19
C ASN A 168 8.58 0.65 16.71
N SER A 169 8.80 0.78 15.39
CA SER A 169 9.93 1.52 14.80
C SER A 169 11.33 1.05 15.26
N ASN A 170 11.42 -0.08 15.98
CA ASN A 170 12.65 -0.64 16.57
C ASN A 170 13.21 -1.82 15.75
N GLY A 171 12.82 -1.94 14.48
CA GLY A 171 13.33 -2.95 13.57
C GLY A 171 12.48 -3.04 12.32
N GLY A 172 12.98 -2.51 11.21
CA GLY A 172 12.37 -2.74 9.89
C GLY A 172 12.80 -4.09 9.30
N VAL A 173 12.50 -4.28 8.00
CA VAL A 173 13.02 -5.29 7.04
C VAL A 173 14.57 -5.44 7.03
N TRP A 174 15.23 -4.62 7.84
CA TRP A 174 16.64 -4.32 7.89
C TRP A 174 17.20 -4.93 9.19
N ARG A 175 18.27 -5.76 9.11
CA ARG A 175 18.92 -6.30 10.33
C ARG A 175 19.38 -5.18 11.27
N ILE A 176 19.63 -5.45 12.54
CA ILE A 176 20.60 -4.66 13.30
C ILE A 176 21.96 -4.81 12.58
N PRO A 177 22.72 -3.74 12.32
CA PRO A 177 24.04 -3.80 11.69
C PRO A 177 24.89 -4.94 12.26
N PRO A 178 25.32 -5.95 11.47
CA PRO A 178 26.36 -6.83 11.96
C PRO A 178 27.63 -5.97 12.08
N LYS A 179 28.15 -5.82 13.30
CA LYS A 179 29.52 -5.34 13.52
C LYS A 179 30.45 -6.40 12.96
N LEU A 180 31.13 -6.09 11.87
CA LEU A 180 32.20 -6.90 11.32
C LEU A 180 33.43 -5.99 11.31
N ASP A 181 34.47 -6.42 12.00
CA ASP A 181 35.74 -5.69 12.16
C ASP A 181 35.62 -4.29 12.79
N GLY A 182 34.67 -4.11 13.72
CA GLY A 182 34.53 -2.86 14.48
C GLY A 182 33.73 -1.74 13.79
N TYR A 183 33.25 -1.94 12.56
CA TYR A 183 32.48 -0.92 11.82
C TYR A 183 30.97 -1.22 11.78
N GLU A 184 30.15 -0.20 12.07
CA GLU A 184 28.69 -0.29 11.95
C GLU A 184 28.26 -0.24 10.48
N ARG A 185 27.69 -1.35 9.99
CA ARG A 185 27.17 -1.46 8.62
C ARG A 185 25.76 -0.88 8.53
N GLN A 186 25.44 -0.12 7.49
CA GLN A 186 24.02 0.11 7.18
C GLN A 186 23.30 -1.23 7.05
N PRO A 187 22.11 -1.36 7.65
CA PRO A 187 21.43 -2.64 7.66
C PRO A 187 21.09 -3.03 6.23
N LEU A 188 21.10 -4.32 5.92
CA LEU A 188 20.72 -4.83 4.60
C LEU A 188 19.31 -5.44 4.68
N PRO A 189 18.51 -5.37 3.60
CA PRO A 189 17.21 -6.03 3.54
C PRO A 189 17.43 -7.53 3.60
N ARG A 190 16.74 -8.24 4.49
CA ARG A 190 17.15 -9.61 4.88
C ARG A 190 17.17 -10.62 3.72
N PHE A 191 16.44 -10.37 2.63
CA PHE A 191 16.46 -11.23 1.46
C PHE A 191 17.78 -11.25 0.66
N THR A 192 18.71 -10.32 0.90
CA THR A 192 20.07 -10.36 0.31
C THR A 192 21.02 -11.28 1.08
N VAL A 193 20.56 -11.89 2.19
CA VAL A 193 21.37 -12.69 3.11
C VAL A 193 20.63 -13.98 3.52
N LEU A 194 19.81 -14.54 2.62
CA LEU A 194 19.10 -15.80 2.88
C LEU A 194 20.08 -16.97 2.86
N ASN A 195 20.10 -17.74 3.95
CA ASN A 195 20.85 -18.99 4.00
C ASN A 195 20.08 -20.10 3.22
N GLN A 196 20.66 -21.31 3.13
CA GLN A 196 20.02 -22.41 2.38
C GLN A 196 18.69 -22.88 2.99
N GLU A 197 18.55 -22.79 4.30
CA GLU A 197 17.31 -23.14 5.00
C GLU A 197 16.19 -22.13 4.67
N ASP A 198 16.50 -20.85 4.69
CA ASP A 198 15.57 -19.77 4.32
C ASP A 198 15.11 -19.91 2.86
N LYS A 199 16.05 -20.20 1.95
CA LYS A 199 15.72 -20.48 0.53
C LYS A 199 14.81 -21.71 0.39
N SER A 200 15.05 -22.75 1.17
CA SER A 200 14.22 -23.97 1.17
C SER A 200 12.80 -23.69 1.68
N LYS A 201 12.65 -22.89 2.75
CA LYS A 201 11.35 -22.45 3.27
C LYS A 201 10.59 -21.61 2.23
N LEU A 202 11.29 -20.69 1.56
CA LEU A 202 10.73 -19.88 0.48
C LEU A 202 10.20 -20.74 -0.67
N LYS A 203 11.00 -21.70 -1.14
CA LYS A 203 10.60 -22.65 -2.17
C LYS A 203 9.35 -23.44 -1.76
N ARG A 204 9.33 -23.98 -0.54
CA ARG A 204 8.17 -24.73 -0.02
C ARG A 204 6.90 -23.89 0.03
N PHE A 205 6.99 -22.67 0.55
CA PHE A 205 5.87 -21.74 0.60
C PHE A 205 5.26 -21.48 -0.78
N PHE A 206 6.09 -21.16 -1.78
CA PHE A 206 5.61 -20.89 -3.13
C PHE A 206 5.16 -22.14 -3.87
N PHE A 207 5.73 -23.30 -3.58
CA PHE A 207 5.26 -24.58 -4.11
C PHE A 207 3.86 -24.90 -3.60
N ASP A 208 3.65 -24.84 -2.28
CA ASP A 208 2.34 -25.10 -1.65
C ASP A 208 1.29 -24.09 -2.15
N TRP A 209 1.67 -22.81 -2.30
CA TRP A 209 0.82 -21.77 -2.86
C TRP A 209 0.45 -22.07 -4.32
N ALA A 210 1.44 -22.42 -5.15
CA ALA A 210 1.24 -22.69 -6.56
C ALA A 210 0.33 -23.91 -6.78
N GLN A 211 0.44 -24.97 -5.96
CA GLN A 211 -0.47 -26.11 -6.05
C GLN A 211 -1.94 -25.73 -5.80
N LYS A 212 -2.19 -24.91 -4.77
CA LYS A 212 -3.56 -24.42 -4.47
C LYS A 212 -4.07 -23.49 -5.56
N VAL A 213 -3.21 -22.60 -6.04
CA VAL A 213 -3.51 -21.70 -7.15
C VAL A 213 -3.82 -22.47 -8.44
N PHE A 214 -3.07 -23.53 -8.75
CA PHE A 214 -3.29 -24.36 -9.93
C PHE A 214 -4.70 -24.95 -9.96
N ARG A 215 -5.24 -25.34 -8.80
CA ARG A 215 -6.60 -25.86 -8.68
C ARG A 215 -7.67 -24.79 -8.97
N VAL A 216 -7.52 -23.59 -8.41
CA VAL A 216 -8.54 -22.54 -8.48
C VAL A 216 -8.50 -21.73 -9.79
N LEU A 217 -7.33 -21.63 -10.43
CA LEU A 217 -7.18 -20.90 -11.68
C LEU A 217 -7.81 -21.70 -12.84
N VAL A 218 -8.56 -21.03 -13.70
CA VAL A 218 -9.10 -21.65 -14.91
C VAL A 218 -7.97 -22.02 -15.88
N PRO A 219 -8.16 -23.05 -16.74
CA PRO A 219 -7.26 -23.30 -17.87
C PRO A 219 -6.98 -22.03 -18.68
N GLY A 220 -5.73 -21.83 -19.08
CA GLY A 220 -5.26 -20.62 -19.77
C GLY A 220 -5.24 -19.32 -18.94
N GLY A 221 -5.65 -19.36 -17.66
CA GLY A 221 -5.53 -18.22 -16.75
C GLY A 221 -4.06 -17.87 -16.48
N HIS A 222 -3.77 -16.58 -16.32
CA HIS A 222 -2.42 -16.08 -16.11
C HIS A 222 -2.14 -15.73 -14.65
N ILE A 223 -0.88 -15.88 -14.25
CA ILE A 223 -0.32 -15.37 -13.00
C ILE A 223 0.71 -14.30 -13.37
N PHE A 224 0.54 -13.11 -12.80
CA PHE A 224 1.51 -12.03 -12.75
C PHE A 224 1.98 -11.90 -11.29
N ILE A 225 3.25 -12.20 -11.03
CA ILE A 225 3.80 -12.24 -9.68
C ILE A 225 5.03 -11.34 -9.58
N ALA A 226 4.94 -10.24 -8.83
CA ALA A 226 6.08 -9.35 -8.58
C ALA A 226 7.17 -10.12 -7.84
N THR A 227 8.43 -9.96 -8.20
CA THR A 227 9.58 -10.68 -7.61
C THR A 227 10.78 -9.75 -7.45
N ASN A 228 11.87 -10.26 -6.88
CA ASN A 228 13.16 -9.59 -6.87
C ASN A 228 14.16 -10.30 -7.80
N PRO A 229 15.05 -9.59 -8.55
CA PRO A 229 16.04 -10.23 -9.42
C PRO A 229 16.92 -11.28 -8.74
N LEU A 230 17.21 -11.11 -7.44
CA LEU A 230 18.06 -12.04 -6.70
C LEU A 230 17.33 -13.34 -6.30
N LEU A 231 16.00 -13.35 -6.27
CA LEU A 231 15.20 -14.46 -5.77
C LEU A 231 14.23 -15.05 -6.79
N SER A 232 13.98 -14.36 -7.90
CA SER A 232 12.99 -14.72 -8.92
C SER A 232 13.15 -16.18 -9.36
N HIS A 233 14.38 -16.61 -9.63
CA HIS A 233 14.70 -17.98 -10.04
C HIS A 233 14.22 -19.06 -9.06
N LEU A 234 14.24 -18.80 -7.73
CA LEU A 234 13.77 -19.77 -6.74
C LEU A 234 12.25 -19.92 -6.76
N VAL A 235 11.54 -18.83 -7.06
CA VAL A 235 10.08 -18.76 -7.11
C VAL A 235 9.59 -19.36 -8.43
N TYR A 236 10.28 -19.08 -9.53
CA TYR A 236 9.86 -19.53 -10.86
C TYR A 236 9.99 -21.03 -11.01
N ASP A 237 11.12 -21.60 -10.56
CA ASP A 237 11.36 -23.05 -10.50
C ASP A 237 10.17 -23.79 -9.86
N VAL A 238 9.69 -23.34 -8.70
CA VAL A 238 8.61 -24.05 -7.99
C VAL A 238 7.22 -23.83 -8.58
N ILE A 239 6.98 -22.70 -9.25
CA ILE A 239 5.72 -22.45 -9.96
C ILE A 239 5.65 -23.35 -11.21
N GLU A 240 6.73 -23.47 -11.98
CA GLU A 240 6.78 -24.34 -13.17
C GLU A 240 6.63 -25.81 -12.78
N ARG A 241 7.31 -26.24 -11.72
CA ARG A 241 7.16 -27.60 -11.15
C ARG A 241 5.75 -27.91 -10.64
N SER A 242 4.92 -26.89 -10.42
CA SER A 242 3.51 -27.04 -10.06
C SER A 242 2.59 -27.19 -11.27
N GLY A 243 3.13 -27.28 -12.48
CA GLY A 243 2.41 -27.51 -13.73
C GLY A 243 2.09 -26.26 -14.55
N PHE A 244 2.56 -25.09 -14.14
CA PHE A 244 2.40 -23.85 -14.90
C PHE A 244 3.42 -23.73 -16.03
N GLU A 245 3.00 -23.12 -17.14
CA GLU A 245 3.89 -22.74 -18.22
C GLU A 245 4.48 -21.36 -17.94
N LYS A 246 5.81 -21.22 -17.96
CA LYS A 246 6.45 -19.91 -18.03
C LYS A 246 6.16 -19.28 -19.39
N ARG A 247 5.57 -18.08 -19.41
CA ARG A 247 5.22 -17.36 -20.65
C ARG A 247 6.07 -16.12 -20.89
N GLY A 248 6.94 -15.77 -19.93
CA GLY A 248 7.83 -14.62 -20.00
C GLY A 248 7.97 -13.94 -18.64
N GLU A 249 8.44 -12.71 -18.65
CA GLU A 249 8.59 -11.86 -17.48
C GLU A 249 8.27 -10.42 -17.89
N ILE A 250 7.52 -9.71 -17.05
CA ILE A 250 7.30 -8.28 -17.23
C ILE A 250 8.36 -7.52 -16.43
N ILE A 251 9.15 -6.73 -17.12
CA ILE A 251 10.20 -5.89 -16.58
C ILE A 251 9.61 -4.52 -16.28
N ARG A 252 9.36 -4.25 -15.00
CA ARG A 252 9.04 -2.89 -14.54
C ARG A 252 10.36 -2.12 -14.43
N LEU A 253 10.59 -1.17 -15.34
CA LEU A 253 11.76 -0.28 -15.26
C LEU A 253 11.53 0.75 -14.16
N VAL A 254 12.23 0.57 -13.05
CA VAL A 254 12.21 1.45 -11.88
C VAL A 254 13.55 1.35 -11.17
N GLN A 255 14.15 2.50 -10.84
CA GLN A 255 15.33 2.51 -9.98
C GLN A 255 14.89 2.25 -8.54
N THR A 256 15.34 1.13 -7.99
CA THR A 256 15.16 0.86 -6.56
C THR A 256 16.35 1.41 -5.78
N LEU A 257 16.23 1.52 -4.45
CA LEU A 257 17.28 2.06 -3.57
C LEU A 257 18.55 1.19 -3.47
N ARG A 258 18.77 0.22 -4.36
CA ARG A 258 19.74 -0.88 -4.15
C ARG A 258 20.79 -0.98 -5.26
N GLY A 259 21.99 -1.39 -4.86
CA GLY A 259 23.12 -1.65 -5.75
C GLY A 259 23.86 -0.38 -6.18
N GLY A 260 24.97 -0.57 -6.89
CA GLY A 260 25.99 0.47 -7.07
C GLY A 260 26.78 0.75 -5.79
N ASP A 261 26.76 -0.19 -4.85
CA ASP A 261 27.54 -0.11 -3.62
C ASP A 261 29.03 -0.26 -3.96
N ARG A 262 29.86 0.63 -3.43
CA ARG A 262 31.32 0.52 -3.53
C ARG A 262 31.85 -0.53 -2.54
N PRO A 263 33.08 -1.04 -2.74
CA PRO A 263 33.76 -1.86 -1.74
C PRO A 263 33.76 -1.15 -0.38
N LYS A 264 33.09 -1.74 0.61
CA LYS A 264 33.05 -1.19 1.97
C LYS A 264 34.47 -1.14 2.53
N ASN A 265 34.78 -0.09 3.29
CA ASN A 265 36.10 0.21 3.86
C ASN A 265 37.23 0.50 2.86
N ALA A 266 36.98 0.40 1.55
CA ALA A 266 37.94 0.75 0.50
C ALA A 266 37.28 1.59 -0.61
N HIS A 267 36.28 2.40 -0.23
CA HIS A 267 35.45 3.17 -1.17
C HIS A 267 36.18 4.37 -1.79
N HIS A 268 37.25 4.85 -1.14
CA HIS A 268 38.15 5.86 -1.70
C HIS A 268 39.22 5.23 -2.60
N GLU A 269 39.79 4.08 -2.19
CA GLU A 269 40.79 3.34 -2.97
C GLU A 269 40.19 2.77 -4.27
N PHE A 270 38.98 2.22 -4.20
CA PHE A 270 38.26 1.64 -5.34
C PHE A 270 37.01 2.45 -5.68
N SER A 271 37.19 3.75 -5.89
CA SER A 271 36.10 4.71 -6.15
C SER A 271 35.31 4.44 -7.45
N ASP A 272 35.94 3.77 -8.42
CA ASP A 272 35.33 3.40 -9.71
C ASP A 272 34.79 1.97 -9.75
N VAL A 273 34.80 1.25 -8.62
CA VAL A 273 34.32 -0.13 -8.52
C VAL A 273 32.95 -0.19 -7.84
N SER A 274 32.02 -0.97 -8.41
CA SER A 274 30.77 -1.35 -7.75
C SER A 274 30.76 -2.86 -7.50
N VAL A 275 30.36 -3.29 -6.30
CA VAL A 275 30.29 -4.72 -5.92
C VAL A 275 29.03 -5.41 -6.45
N MET A 276 28.05 -4.64 -6.87
CA MET A 276 26.81 -5.12 -7.47
C MET A 276 26.25 -4.03 -8.39
N PRO A 277 25.68 -4.37 -9.56
CA PRO A 277 24.99 -3.41 -10.39
C PRO A 277 23.84 -2.73 -9.62
N ARG A 278 23.56 -1.48 -9.96
CA ARG A 278 22.36 -0.78 -9.46
C ARG A 278 21.11 -1.48 -10.00
N SER A 279 20.16 -1.78 -9.12
CA SER A 279 18.89 -2.38 -9.50
C SER A 279 17.99 -1.32 -10.15
N CYS A 280 17.87 -1.42 -11.46
CA CYS A 280 17.10 -0.51 -12.31
C CYS A 280 15.80 -1.11 -12.83
N TRP A 281 15.40 -2.27 -12.31
CA TRP A 281 14.20 -2.98 -12.72
C TRP A 281 13.67 -3.91 -11.64
N GLU A 282 12.37 -4.23 -11.74
CA GLU A 282 11.65 -5.17 -10.89
C GLU A 282 10.97 -6.24 -11.78
N PRO A 283 11.32 -7.53 -11.63
CA PRO A 283 10.72 -8.63 -12.39
C PRO A 283 9.30 -8.94 -11.92
N TRP A 284 8.41 -9.16 -12.87
CA TRP A 284 7.10 -9.76 -12.64
C TRP A 284 6.98 -11.04 -13.45
N GLY A 285 7.01 -12.19 -12.78
CA GLY A 285 6.93 -13.47 -13.45
C GLY A 285 5.58 -13.63 -14.14
N LEU A 286 5.58 -14.01 -15.42
CA LEU A 286 4.38 -14.33 -16.17
C LEU A 286 4.27 -15.84 -16.37
N PHE A 287 3.22 -16.43 -15.79
CA PHE A 287 2.91 -17.85 -15.91
C PHE A 287 1.49 -18.06 -16.41
N ARG A 288 1.22 -19.22 -16.99
CA ARG A 288 -0.11 -19.59 -17.46
C ARG A 288 -0.41 -21.03 -17.10
N LYS A 289 -1.61 -21.29 -16.58
CA LYS A 289 -2.11 -22.67 -16.47
C LYS A 289 -2.31 -23.21 -17.90
N PRO A 290 -1.88 -24.43 -18.23
CA PRO A 290 -2.09 -24.98 -19.58
C PRO A 290 -3.52 -24.81 -20.08
N CYS A 291 -3.67 -24.46 -21.36
CA CYS A 291 -5.00 -24.34 -21.97
C CYS A 291 -5.64 -25.72 -22.15
N GLU A 292 -6.97 -25.77 -22.10
CA GLU A 292 -7.69 -26.94 -22.59
C GLU A 292 -7.79 -26.84 -24.12
N GLY A 293 -6.91 -27.56 -24.83
CA GLY A 293 -6.86 -27.54 -26.30
C GLY A 293 -6.31 -26.21 -26.86
N ARG A 294 -6.94 -25.70 -27.92
CA ARG A 294 -6.47 -24.48 -28.61
C ARG A 294 -6.84 -23.21 -27.83
N VAL A 295 -6.00 -22.19 -27.91
CA VAL A 295 -6.20 -20.89 -27.22
C VAL A 295 -7.57 -20.27 -27.53
N GLN A 296 -8.03 -20.34 -28.78
CA GLN A 296 -9.34 -19.81 -29.18
C GLN A 296 -10.52 -20.50 -28.47
N ASP A 297 -10.41 -21.80 -28.20
CA ASP A 297 -11.48 -22.59 -27.57
C ASP A 297 -11.50 -22.27 -26.07
N ASN A 298 -10.31 -22.10 -25.49
CA ASN A 298 -10.10 -21.62 -24.13
C ASN A 298 -10.65 -20.18 -23.93
N LEU A 299 -10.43 -19.27 -24.90
CA LEU A 299 -10.98 -17.91 -24.87
C LEU A 299 -12.51 -17.92 -24.91
N ARG A 300 -13.14 -18.79 -25.69
CA ARG A 300 -14.61 -18.90 -25.75
C ARG A 300 -15.19 -19.39 -24.43
N LYS A 301 -14.61 -20.46 -23.86
CA LYS A 301 -15.10 -21.14 -22.66
C LYS A 301 -14.72 -20.42 -21.37
N TRP A 302 -13.44 -20.11 -21.19
CA TRP A 302 -12.85 -19.62 -19.94
C TRP A 302 -12.54 -18.12 -19.95
N LYS A 303 -12.63 -17.46 -21.12
CA LYS A 303 -12.26 -16.04 -21.32
C LYS A 303 -10.77 -15.75 -21.11
N THR A 304 -9.94 -16.79 -21.13
CA THR A 304 -8.49 -16.75 -20.83
C THR A 304 -7.67 -17.47 -21.90
N GLY A 305 -6.35 -17.39 -21.82
CA GLY A 305 -5.41 -18.05 -22.74
C GLY A 305 -4.45 -17.10 -23.46
N GLY A 306 -4.80 -15.82 -23.54
CA GLY A 306 -3.95 -14.74 -24.07
C GLY A 306 -3.87 -13.53 -23.12
N LEU A 307 -3.14 -12.50 -23.55
CA LEU A 307 -3.06 -11.21 -22.86
C LEU A 307 -3.82 -10.13 -23.64
N ARG A 308 -4.41 -9.17 -22.95
CA ARG A 308 -5.10 -8.05 -23.61
C ARG A 308 -4.08 -7.15 -24.30
N ARG A 309 -4.26 -6.93 -25.60
CA ARG A 309 -3.42 -6.03 -26.40
C ARG A 309 -3.56 -4.58 -25.93
N ILE A 310 -2.52 -3.77 -26.15
CA ILE A 310 -2.56 -2.33 -25.85
C ILE A 310 -3.54 -1.65 -26.81
N SER A 311 -3.40 -1.96 -28.10
CA SER A 311 -4.29 -1.52 -29.18
C SER A 311 -4.51 -2.65 -30.20
N LYS A 312 -5.25 -2.38 -31.28
CA LYS A 312 -5.42 -3.32 -32.39
C LYS A 312 -4.06 -3.79 -32.93
N ASP A 313 -3.15 -2.85 -33.14
CA ASP A 313 -1.87 -3.11 -33.81
C ASP A 313 -0.71 -3.35 -32.83
N GLN A 314 -0.87 -2.98 -31.56
CA GLN A 314 0.18 -3.14 -30.56
C GLN A 314 -0.11 -4.26 -29.53
N PRO A 315 0.71 -5.34 -29.50
CA PRO A 315 0.62 -6.36 -28.45
C PRO A 315 0.99 -5.80 -27.08
N PHE A 316 0.65 -6.52 -26.02
CA PHE A 316 1.15 -6.20 -24.68
C PHE A 316 2.67 -6.40 -24.61
N CYS A 317 3.39 -5.38 -24.14
CA CYS A 317 4.84 -5.40 -24.05
C CYS A 317 5.29 -5.94 -22.68
N ASP A 318 6.41 -6.63 -22.69
CA ASP A 318 7.09 -7.19 -21.52
C ASP A 318 7.96 -6.16 -20.79
N VAL A 319 8.18 -4.96 -21.33
CA VAL A 319 8.91 -3.88 -20.64
C VAL A 319 7.98 -2.70 -20.40
N ILE A 320 7.81 -2.31 -19.14
CA ILE A 320 6.94 -1.18 -18.73
C ILE A 320 7.77 -0.18 -17.95
N LYS A 321 7.85 1.06 -18.46
CA LYS A 321 8.43 2.18 -17.72
C LYS A 321 7.54 2.55 -16.55
N SER A 322 8.12 2.69 -15.36
CA SER A 322 7.36 3.02 -14.15
C SER A 322 8.19 3.91 -13.23
N SER A 323 7.66 5.08 -12.92
CA SER A 323 8.21 5.90 -11.85
C SER A 323 8.04 5.19 -10.49
N PRO A 324 8.91 5.46 -9.50
CA PRO A 324 8.64 5.08 -8.12
C PRO A 324 7.28 5.60 -7.66
N THR A 325 6.64 4.91 -6.72
CA THR A 325 5.35 5.31 -6.17
C THR A 325 5.45 6.72 -5.59
N ARG A 326 4.68 7.65 -6.16
CA ARG A 326 4.73 9.09 -5.83
C ARG A 326 4.31 9.31 -4.38
N THR A 327 4.78 10.41 -3.79
CA THR A 327 4.44 10.79 -2.41
C THR A 327 2.92 10.88 -2.22
N SER A 328 2.20 11.46 -3.18
CA SER A 328 0.73 11.57 -3.15
C SER A 328 0.01 10.22 -3.09
N GLU A 329 0.54 9.17 -3.74
CA GLU A 329 -0.02 7.81 -3.64
C GLU A 329 0.33 7.17 -2.29
N ARG A 330 1.56 7.38 -1.80
CA ARG A 330 2.00 6.87 -0.49
C ARG A 330 1.23 7.51 0.67
N GLU A 331 0.80 8.76 0.52
CA GLU A 331 -0.07 9.45 1.48
C GLU A 331 -1.49 8.85 1.54
N ILE A 332 -1.96 8.25 0.44
CA ILE A 332 -3.25 7.53 0.40
C ILE A 332 -3.15 6.21 1.15
N ALA A 333 -2.03 5.49 1.00
CA ALA A 333 -1.79 4.22 1.64
C ALA A 333 -0.38 4.14 2.22
N ALA A 334 -0.28 4.30 3.54
CA ALA A 334 0.98 4.18 4.28
C ALA A 334 1.43 2.70 4.33
N HIS A 335 1.92 2.19 3.20
CA HIS A 335 2.43 0.83 3.04
C HIS A 335 3.81 0.83 2.38
N PRO A 336 4.80 0.11 2.93
CA PRO A 336 6.19 0.20 2.47
C PRO A 336 6.41 -0.26 1.03
N SER A 337 5.57 -1.18 0.53
CA SER A 337 5.69 -1.76 -0.84
C SER A 337 4.53 -1.40 -1.78
N LEU A 338 3.78 -0.31 -1.53
CA LEU A 338 2.69 0.12 -2.41
C LEU A 338 3.18 0.27 -3.87
N LYS A 339 2.51 -0.40 -4.82
CA LYS A 339 2.82 -0.27 -6.26
C LYS A 339 2.06 0.90 -6.89
N PRO A 340 2.66 1.66 -7.83
CA PRO A 340 2.00 2.79 -8.46
C PRO A 340 0.80 2.37 -9.31
N GLN A 341 -0.30 3.12 -9.22
CA GLN A 341 -1.54 2.81 -9.94
C GLN A 341 -1.37 2.82 -11.46
N ALA A 342 -0.55 3.73 -12.01
CA ALA A 342 -0.28 3.80 -13.46
C ALA A 342 0.35 2.51 -14.01
N PHE A 343 1.21 1.85 -13.23
CA PHE A 343 1.78 0.55 -13.58
C PHE A 343 0.77 -0.57 -13.38
N MET A 344 0.12 -0.61 -12.22
CA MET A 344 -0.82 -1.69 -11.88
C MET A 344 -2.00 -1.79 -12.86
N ARG A 345 -2.53 -0.66 -13.33
CA ARG A 345 -3.62 -0.64 -14.32
C ARG A 345 -3.25 -1.31 -15.64
N GLN A 346 -1.99 -1.19 -16.08
CA GLN A 346 -1.51 -1.85 -17.30
C GLN A 346 -1.46 -3.37 -17.12
N ILE A 347 -0.86 -3.84 -16.02
CA ILE A 347 -0.77 -5.28 -15.69
C ILE A 347 -2.15 -5.91 -15.53
N VAL A 348 -3.02 -5.27 -14.74
CA VAL A 348 -4.38 -5.72 -14.49
C VAL A 348 -5.19 -5.76 -15.77
N ARG A 349 -5.13 -4.72 -16.62
CA ARG A 349 -5.85 -4.70 -17.89
C ARG A 349 -5.41 -5.85 -18.81
N ALA A 350 -4.11 -6.13 -18.85
CA ALA A 350 -3.52 -7.18 -19.67
C ALA A 350 -3.93 -8.60 -19.23
N SER A 351 -4.20 -8.79 -17.92
CA SER A 351 -4.44 -10.12 -17.35
C SER A 351 -5.78 -10.75 -17.73
N LEU A 352 -6.78 -9.94 -18.12
CA LEU A 352 -8.06 -10.40 -18.68
C LEU A 352 -8.16 -10.01 -20.16
N PRO A 353 -7.88 -10.94 -21.11
CA PRO A 353 -7.77 -10.62 -22.54
C PRO A 353 -9.07 -10.09 -23.16
N LEU A 354 -10.22 -10.53 -22.64
CA LEU A 354 -11.54 -10.11 -23.10
C LEU A 354 -12.21 -9.09 -22.15
N GLY A 355 -11.51 -8.67 -21.09
CA GLY A 355 -12.10 -7.83 -20.04
C GLY A 355 -13.15 -8.50 -19.16
N GLU A 356 -13.32 -9.81 -19.29
CA GLU A 356 -14.27 -10.63 -18.52
C GLU A 356 -13.53 -11.56 -17.56
N GLY A 357 -14.04 -11.68 -16.33
CA GLY A 357 -13.52 -12.59 -15.32
C GLY A 357 -13.25 -11.90 -13.99
N THR A 358 -12.66 -12.66 -13.06
CA THR A 358 -12.26 -12.20 -11.73
C THR A 358 -10.76 -12.32 -11.56
N ILE A 359 -10.13 -11.23 -11.12
CA ILE A 359 -8.71 -11.18 -10.73
C ILE A 359 -8.59 -11.49 -9.24
N LEU A 360 -7.63 -12.34 -8.87
CA LEU A 360 -7.30 -12.60 -7.47
C LEU A 360 -5.95 -11.98 -7.10
N ASP A 361 -5.92 -11.29 -5.97
CA ASP A 361 -4.68 -10.92 -5.28
C ASP A 361 -4.66 -11.57 -3.89
N PRO A 362 -3.97 -12.71 -3.72
CA PRO A 362 -3.91 -13.43 -2.45
C PRO A 362 -3.03 -12.73 -1.38
N PHE A 363 -2.31 -11.68 -1.77
CA PHE A 363 -1.40 -10.92 -0.90
C PHE A 363 -1.63 -9.42 -1.10
N MET A 364 -2.89 -8.98 -0.96
CA MET A 364 -3.29 -7.64 -1.45
C MET A 364 -2.59 -6.48 -0.76
N GLY A 365 -2.07 -6.66 0.47
CA GLY A 365 -1.44 -5.59 1.24
C GLY A 365 -2.36 -4.40 1.39
N ALA A 366 -1.94 -3.24 0.88
CA ALA A 366 -2.75 -2.01 0.86
C ALA A 366 -3.76 -1.90 -0.30
N GLY A 367 -3.92 -2.95 -1.11
CA GLY A 367 -4.97 -3.03 -2.13
C GLY A 367 -4.65 -2.39 -3.49
N SER A 368 -3.37 -2.23 -3.83
CA SER A 368 -2.98 -1.58 -5.11
C SER A 368 -3.52 -2.29 -6.35
N THR A 369 -3.50 -3.63 -6.38
CA THR A 369 -4.08 -4.45 -7.45
C THR A 369 -5.60 -4.28 -7.53
N ILE A 370 -6.27 -4.30 -6.39
CA ILE A 370 -7.73 -4.20 -6.29
C ILE A 370 -8.22 -2.84 -6.77
N ALA A 371 -7.53 -1.77 -6.36
CA ALA A 371 -7.81 -0.42 -6.84
C ALA A 371 -7.60 -0.30 -8.36
N ALA A 372 -6.55 -0.90 -8.90
CA ALA A 372 -6.29 -0.91 -10.34
C ALA A 372 -7.35 -1.70 -11.11
N ALA A 373 -7.77 -2.88 -10.61
CA ALA A 373 -8.87 -3.67 -11.17
C ALA A 373 -10.17 -2.88 -11.20
N CYS A 374 -10.49 -2.22 -10.09
CA CYS A 374 -11.66 -1.37 -9.99
C CYS A 374 -11.62 -0.19 -10.97
N ALA A 375 -10.47 0.47 -11.11
CA ALA A 375 -10.29 1.61 -12.01
C ALA A 375 -10.45 1.24 -13.50
N VAL A 376 -10.14 0.00 -13.88
CA VAL A 376 -10.33 -0.50 -15.26
C VAL A 376 -11.67 -1.24 -15.45
N GLY A 377 -12.53 -1.27 -14.43
CA GLY A 377 -13.86 -1.88 -14.47
C GLY A 377 -13.89 -3.40 -14.31
N TYR A 378 -12.82 -4.02 -13.78
CA TYR A 378 -12.71 -5.47 -13.61
C TYR A 378 -13.14 -5.92 -12.21
N LYS A 379 -13.69 -7.14 -12.14
CA LYS A 379 -13.99 -7.79 -10.86
C LYS A 379 -12.71 -8.31 -10.22
N SER A 380 -12.59 -8.17 -8.91
CA SER A 380 -11.42 -8.68 -8.19
C SER A 380 -11.74 -9.17 -6.78
N ILE A 381 -10.86 -10.04 -6.27
CA ILE A 381 -10.88 -10.53 -4.89
C ILE A 381 -9.51 -10.26 -4.29
N GLY A 382 -9.47 -9.56 -3.16
CA GLY A 382 -8.24 -9.27 -2.43
C GLY A 382 -8.23 -9.96 -1.07
N ILE A 383 -7.14 -10.67 -0.76
CA ILE A 383 -6.96 -11.37 0.51
C ILE A 383 -5.78 -10.76 1.26
N GLU A 384 -5.99 -10.43 2.53
CA GLU A 384 -4.93 -9.98 3.44
C GLU A 384 -5.14 -10.62 4.81
N SER A 385 -4.08 -11.22 5.37
CA SER A 385 -4.16 -11.91 6.66
C SER A 385 -3.84 -10.99 7.84
N ASP A 386 -3.19 -9.85 7.58
CA ASP A 386 -2.88 -8.86 8.60
C ASP A 386 -4.04 -7.87 8.81
N PRO A 387 -4.59 -7.76 10.02
CA PRO A 387 -5.74 -6.89 10.27
C PRO A 387 -5.45 -5.40 10.07
N GLU A 388 -4.19 -4.96 10.22
CA GLU A 388 -3.84 -3.55 10.01
C GLU A 388 -3.71 -3.23 8.53
N PHE A 389 -3.02 -4.08 7.76
CA PHE A 389 -2.95 -3.91 6.30
C PHE A 389 -4.33 -4.06 5.65
N TYR A 390 -5.17 -4.98 6.14
CA TYR A 390 -6.55 -5.11 5.70
C TYR A 390 -7.36 -3.82 5.92
N ARG A 391 -7.23 -3.18 7.10
CA ARG A 391 -7.87 -1.88 7.38
C ARG A 391 -7.32 -0.75 6.52
N ILE A 392 -6.01 -0.76 6.22
CA ILE A 392 -5.41 0.19 5.28
C ILE A 392 -6.00 0.01 3.89
N ALA A 393 -6.11 -1.23 3.40
CA ALA A 393 -6.69 -1.55 2.10
C ALA A 393 -8.13 -1.03 1.96
N ILE A 394 -8.99 -1.28 2.96
CA ILE A 394 -10.38 -0.80 2.97
C ILE A 394 -10.45 0.72 2.73
N LYS A 395 -9.56 1.49 3.36
CA LYS A 395 -9.53 2.95 3.24
C LYS A 395 -8.84 3.44 1.97
N ALA A 396 -7.79 2.74 1.54
CA ALA A 396 -6.95 3.13 0.43
C ALA A 396 -7.61 2.85 -0.93
N ILE A 397 -8.24 1.69 -1.11
CA ILE A 397 -8.76 1.23 -2.40
C ILE A 397 -9.66 2.27 -3.07
N PRO A 398 -10.71 2.82 -2.42
CA PRO A 398 -11.58 3.81 -3.07
C PRO A 398 -10.83 5.06 -3.58
N ARG A 399 -9.81 5.50 -2.84
CA ARG A 399 -8.99 6.68 -3.16
C ARG A 399 -7.96 6.38 -4.25
N LEU A 400 -7.37 5.19 -4.23
CA LEU A 400 -6.45 4.73 -5.27
C LEU A 400 -7.17 4.46 -6.59
N THR A 401 -8.41 3.97 -6.56
CA THR A 401 -9.24 3.75 -7.75
C THR A 401 -9.42 5.04 -8.54
N THR A 402 -9.71 6.16 -7.88
CA THR A 402 -9.93 7.46 -8.53
C THR A 402 -8.65 8.26 -8.77
N PHE A 403 -7.50 7.78 -8.27
CA PHE A 403 -6.23 8.47 -8.40
C PHE A 403 -5.83 8.65 -9.87
N SER A 404 -5.45 9.86 -10.26
CA SER A 404 -4.85 10.14 -11.56
C SER A 404 -3.61 11.01 -11.38
N ASP A 405 -2.59 10.75 -12.19
CA ASP A 405 -1.26 11.33 -12.03
C ASP A 405 -1.20 12.84 -12.37
N ASN A 406 -2.31 13.40 -12.90
CA ASN A 406 -2.40 14.74 -13.49
C ASN A 406 -3.59 15.59 -12.97
N GLY A 407 -4.20 15.27 -11.83
CA GLY A 407 -5.25 16.11 -11.24
C GLY A 407 -6.58 16.17 -12.00
N LYS A 408 -6.76 15.38 -13.06
CA LYS A 408 -8.07 15.12 -13.68
C LYS A 408 -8.70 13.92 -13.00
N ASN A 409 -9.69 14.12 -12.13
CA ASN A 409 -10.47 13.02 -11.57
C ASN A 409 -10.97 12.11 -12.71
N VAL A 410 -10.78 10.79 -12.59
CA VAL A 410 -11.31 9.80 -13.55
C VAL A 410 -12.85 9.64 -13.39
N SER A 411 -13.53 10.64 -12.83
CA SER A 411 -14.94 10.58 -12.41
C SER A 411 -15.92 11.06 -13.49
N SER A 412 -15.46 11.56 -14.63
CA SER A 412 -16.34 12.00 -15.73
C SER A 412 -16.02 11.24 -17.02
N GLY A 413 -16.95 10.37 -17.42
CA GLY A 413 -17.03 9.82 -18.78
C GLY A 413 -16.31 8.48 -18.97
N PHE A 414 -16.94 7.36 -18.61
CA PHE A 414 -16.60 6.05 -19.19
C PHE A 414 -17.68 5.59 -20.19
N SER A 415 -18.73 6.39 -20.41
CA SER A 415 -19.77 6.16 -21.42
C SER A 415 -19.46 6.82 -22.78
N GLU A 416 -18.38 7.62 -22.89
CA GLU A 416 -18.05 8.36 -24.12
C GLU A 416 -16.55 8.30 -24.51
N ILE A 417 -15.73 7.42 -23.91
CA ILE A 417 -14.34 7.23 -24.37
C ILE A 417 -14.32 6.15 -25.44
N GLU A 418 -14.66 6.53 -26.67
CA GLU A 418 -14.42 5.70 -27.87
C GLU A 418 -12.95 5.68 -28.31
N SER A 419 -12.07 6.49 -27.69
CA SER A 419 -10.61 6.43 -27.94
C SER A 419 -9.84 5.99 -26.69
N GLN A 420 -9.61 4.67 -26.57
CA GLN A 420 -8.79 4.03 -25.52
C GLN A 420 -7.29 4.42 -25.55
N GLU A 421 -6.88 5.35 -26.41
CA GLU A 421 -5.48 5.76 -26.60
C GLU A 421 -4.97 6.69 -25.48
N GLU A 422 -5.81 7.54 -24.89
CA GLU A 422 -5.33 8.58 -23.95
C GLU A 422 -4.85 8.05 -22.58
N LEU A 423 -5.23 6.82 -22.20
CA LEU A 423 -4.74 6.18 -20.97
C LEU A 423 -3.27 5.70 -21.07
N PHE A 424 -2.72 5.64 -22.28
CA PHE A 424 -1.38 5.09 -22.57
C PHE A 424 -0.38 6.12 -23.11
N VAL A 425 -0.78 7.38 -23.34
CA VAL A 425 0.10 8.47 -23.83
C VAL A 425 0.58 9.37 -22.68
N LEU A 426 1.08 8.77 -21.61
CA LEU A 426 2.04 9.45 -20.73
C LEU A 426 3.43 8.92 -21.08
N ARG A 427 3.98 9.48 -22.17
CA ARG A 427 5.40 9.33 -22.54
C ARG A 427 6.29 10.10 -21.57
#